data_AF-A0A8X6T9D8-F1
#
_entry.id   AF-A0A8X6T9D8-F1
#
_cell.length_a   1.000
_cell.length_b   1.000
_cell.length_c   1.000
_cell.angle_alpha   90.00
_cell.angle_beta   90.00
_cell.angle_gamma   90.00
#
_symmetry.space_group_name_H-M   'P 1'
#
loop_
_entity.id
_entity.type
_entity.pdbx_description
1 polymer ?
#
loop_
_entity_poly.entity_id
_entity_poly.type
_entity_poly.pdbx_seq_one_letter_code
_entity_poly.pdbx_strand_id
1 'polypeptide(L)' 'DPCKSDPCKNGGTCFETDEVINEGRSYKCLCTKGYDGPTCEESRFYSFFSVTQ' A
#
# COMPACT_ATOMS: atom_id res chain seq x y z
N ASP A 1 -15.33 -5.98 2.81
CA ASP A 1 -14.39 -5.04 3.43
C ASP A 1 -12.99 -5.44 2.95
N PRO A 2 -12.41 -4.68 2.01
CA PRO A 2 -11.09 -4.97 1.45
C PRO A 2 -9.95 -4.75 2.44
N CYS A 3 -10.18 -4.06 3.57
CA CYS A 3 -9.18 -3.88 4.62
C CYS A 3 -9.14 -5.03 5.63
N LYS A 4 -10.14 -5.92 5.64
CA LYS A 4 -10.26 -7.02 6.61
C LYS A 4 -9.08 -8.02 6.59
N SER A 5 -8.36 -8.12 5.48
CA SER A 5 -7.22 -9.02 5.33
C SER A 5 -5.88 -8.38 5.72
N ASP A 6 -5.89 -7.16 6.28
CA ASP A 6 -4.70 -6.37 6.59
C ASP A 6 -3.68 -6.33 5.44
N PRO A 7 -4.10 -5.81 4.26
CA PRO A 7 -3.26 -5.81 3.07
C PRO A 7 -2.03 -4.90 3.26
N CYS A 8 -2.19 -3.76 3.94
CA CYS A 8 -1.12 -2.79 4.15
C CYS A 8 -0.08 -3.31 5.15
N LYS A 9 1.19 -3.34 4.75
CA LYS A 9 2.33 -3.82 5.54
C LYS A 9 3.05 -2.67 6.25
N ASN A 10 4.01 -3.04 7.09
CA ASN A 10 4.93 -2.12 7.76
C ASN A 10 4.25 -0.99 8.54
N GLY A 11 3.09 -1.27 9.15
CA GLY A 11 2.33 -0.28 9.91
C GLY A 11 1.53 0.71 9.06
N GLY A 12 1.37 0.46 7.77
CA GLY A 12 0.49 1.23 6.90
C GLY A 12 -0.98 1.15 7.32
N THR A 13 -1.72 2.24 7.08
CA THR A 13 -3.17 2.30 7.39
C THR A 13 -3.99 2.01 6.15
N CYS A 14 -4.95 1.09 6.25
CA CYS A 14 -5.85 0.74 5.15
C CYS A 14 -7.09 1.61 5.14
N PHE A 15 -7.48 2.07 3.95
CA PHE A 15 -8.73 2.79 3.71
C PHE A 15 -9.47 2.13 2.56
N GLU A 16 -10.74 1.83 2.78
CA GLU A 16 -11.65 1.44 1.69
C GLU A 16 -11.89 2.65 0.78
N THR A 17 -11.97 2.41 -0.53
CA THR A 17 -12.31 3.45 -1.50
C THR A 17 -13.60 3.10 -2.23
N ASP A 18 -14.27 4.11 -2.78
CA ASP A 18 -15.48 3.93 -3.60
C ASP A 18 -15.16 3.34 -4.99
N GLU A 19 -13.88 3.08 -5.29
CA GLU A 19 -13.46 2.46 -6.55
C GLU A 19 -13.86 0.97 -6.53
N VAL A 20 -14.47 0.50 -7.62
CA VAL A 20 -14.83 -0.90 -7.80
C VAL A 20 -13.87 -1.52 -8.82
N ILE A 21 -13.16 -2.55 -8.42
CA ILE A 21 -12.23 -3.31 -9.28
C ILE A 21 -12.63 -4.78 -9.24
N ASN A 22 -12.76 -5.38 -10.43
CA ASN A 22 -13.08 -6.81 -10.61
C ASN A 22 -14.23 -7.29 -9.69
N GLU A 23 -15.36 -6.57 -9.72
CA GLU A 23 -16.58 -6.88 -8.97
C GLU A 23 -16.47 -6.74 -7.43
N GLY A 24 -15.40 -6.12 -6.90
CA GLY A 24 -15.22 -5.84 -5.47
C GLY A 24 -14.89 -4.39 -5.13
N ARG A 25 -15.10 -4.00 -3.86
CA ARG A 25 -14.65 -2.69 -3.33
C ARG A 25 -13.13 -2.65 -3.25
N SER A 26 -12.54 -1.52 -3.62
CA SER A 26 -11.10 -1.29 -3.61
C SER A 26 -10.60 -0.76 -2.27
N TYR A 27 -9.28 -0.76 -2.10
CA TYR A 27 -8.60 -0.17 -0.95
C TYR A 27 -7.36 0.63 -1.39
N LYS A 28 -6.92 1.53 -0.52
CA LYS A 28 -5.62 2.20 -0.59
C LYS A 28 -4.89 2.09 0.74
N CYS A 29 -3.57 2.04 0.67
CA CYS A 29 -2.71 2.06 1.83
C CYS A 29 -2.05 3.43 2.00
N LEU A 30 -2.14 4.00 3.19
CA LEU A 30 -1.28 5.12 3.61
C LEU A 30 -0.04 4.55 4.29
N CYS A 31 1.10 4.69 3.63
CA CYS A 31 2.36 4.15 4.13
C CYS A 31 3.00 5.04 5.19
N THR A 32 3.62 4.40 6.18
CA THR A 32 4.47 5.10 7.15
C THR A 32 5.76 5.60 6.50
N LYS A 33 6.41 6.57 7.13
CA LYS A 33 7.67 7.13 6.65
C LYS A 33 8.72 6.03 6.43
N GLY A 34 9.21 5.92 5.20
CA GLY A 34 10.25 4.97 4.83
C GLY A 34 9.74 3.71 4.12
N TYR A 35 8.45 3.62 3.83
CA TYR A 35 7.86 2.56 3.01
C TYR A 35 6.97 3.13 1.91
N ASP A 36 6.91 2.42 0.79
CA ASP A 36 6.18 2.75 -0.42
C ASP A 36 5.62 1.46 -1.06
N GLY A 37 4.97 1.59 -2.21
CA GLY A 37 4.31 0.48 -2.91
C GLY A 37 2.81 0.39 -2.59
N PRO A 38 2.05 -0.36 -3.40
CA PRO A 38 0.59 -0.47 -3.26
C PRO A 38 0.15 -1.03 -1.90
N THR A 39 1.01 -1.83 -1.26
CA THR A 39 0.76 -2.41 0.06
C THR A 39 1.79 -2.00 1.10
N CYS A 40 2.58 -0.95 0.85
CA CYS A 40 3.65 -0.50 1.74
C CYS A 40 4.72 -1.57 2.00
N GLU A 41 4.94 -2.48 1.05
CA GLU A 41 5.90 -3.59 1.13
C GLU A 41 7.32 -3.15 0.81
N GLU A 42 7.48 -2.10 0.01
CA GLU A 42 8.78 -1.62 -0.45
C GLU A 42 9.38 -0.68 0.59
N SER A 43 10.59 -0.96 1.05
CA SER A 43 11.33 0.03 1.83
C SER A 43 11.83 1.14 0.92
N ARG A 44 11.61 2.40 1.29
CA ARG A 44 11.99 3.56 0.49
C ARG A 44 13.49 3.63 0.23
N PHE A 45 14.32 3.02 1.08
CA PHE A 45 15.74 2.78 0.81
C PHE A 45 15.90 2.00 -0.50
N TYR A 46 15.21 0.87 -0.65
CA TYR A 46 15.20 0.07 -1.89
C TYR A 46 14.72 0.87 -3.09
N SER A 47 13.67 1.69 -2.93
CA SER A 47 13.18 2.60 -3.98
C SER A 47 14.16 3.72 -4.34
N PHE A 48 14.94 4.23 -3.39
CA PHE A 48 16.02 5.18 -3.70
C PHE A 48 17.15 4.50 -4.47
N PHE A 49 17.62 3.33 -4.04
CA PHE A 49 18.66 2.58 -4.74
C PHE A 49 18.22 2.08 -6.13
N SER A 50 16.93 1.79 -6.33
CA SER A 50 16.40 1.37 -7.64
C SER A 50 16.22 2.53 -8.62
N VAL A 51 16.03 3.76 -8.13
CA VAL A 51 15.87 4.96 -8.99
C VAL A 51 17.21 5.62 -9.33
N THR A 52 18.26 5.47 -8.51
CA THR A 52 19.61 5.98 -8.81
C THR A 52 20.50 4.96 -9.54
N GLN A 53 20.03 4.37 -10.63
CA GLN A 53 20.90 3.61 -11.54
C GLN A 53 21.56 4.53 -12.57
#